data_AF-A0A526TB93-F1
#
_entry.id   AF-A0A526TB93-F1
#
_cell.length_a   1.000
_cell.length_b   1.000
_cell.length_c   1.000
_cell.angle_alpha   90.00
_cell.angle_beta   90.00
_cell.angle_gamma   90.00
#
_symmetry.space_group_name_H-M   'P 1'
#
loop_
_entity.id
_entity.type
_entity.pdbx_description
1 polymer ?
#
loop_
_entity_poly.entity_id
_entity_poly.type
_entity_poly.pdbx_seq_one_letter_code
_entity_poly.pdbx_strand_id
1 'polypeptide(L)'
;LEELGAEKLGQRFARADQYLRDAGVYYRVYDKAGANEREWPLAHVPVLIEESEWAAISAGLVQRADLFEETIADIYGPNRLVEKG
;
A
#
# COMPACT_ATOMS: atom_id res chain seq x y z
N LEU A 1 -10.53 1.13 -23.18
CA LEU A 1 -11.44 1.94 -22.32
C LEU A 1 -12.48 2.68 -23.14
N GLU A 2 -12.12 3.21 -24.32
CA GLU A 2 -13.04 3.96 -25.19
C GLU A 2 -14.27 3.15 -25.62
N GLU A 3 -14.13 1.85 -25.91
CA GLU A 3 -15.27 0.99 -26.29
C GLU A 3 -16.32 0.75 -25.19
N LEU A 4 -15.97 0.95 -23.91
CA LEU A 4 -16.92 0.78 -22.80
C LEU A 4 -17.90 1.96 -22.69
N GLY A 5 -17.52 3.15 -23.17
CA GLY A 5 -18.25 4.39 -22.94
C GLY A 5 -18.18 4.88 -21.48
N ALA A 6 -18.36 6.18 -21.28
CA ALA A 6 -18.19 6.85 -19.98
C ALA A 6 -19.14 6.29 -18.90
N GLU A 7 -20.38 5.97 -19.26
CA GLU A 7 -21.39 5.49 -18.32
C GLU A 7 -21.02 4.12 -17.72
N LYS A 8 -20.69 3.12 -18.55
CA LYS A 8 -20.30 1.79 -18.05
C LYS A 8 -18.98 1.84 -17.30
N LEU A 9 -18.07 2.73 -17.69
CA LEU A 9 -16.82 2.94 -16.96
C LEU A 9 -17.09 3.48 -15.54
N GLY A 10 -17.95 4.49 -15.42
CA GLY A 10 -18.39 5.03 -14.13
C GLY A 10 -19.07 3.98 -13.25
N GLN A 11 -19.95 3.15 -13.84
CA GLN A 11 -20.59 2.04 -13.12
C GLN A 11 -19.57 1.01 -12.59
N ARG A 12 -18.51 0.71 -13.35
CA ARG A 12 -17.45 -0.20 -12.90
C ARG A 12 -16.61 0.40 -11.78
N PHE A 13 -16.28 1.68 -11.86
CA PHE A 13 -15.53 2.38 -10.81
C PHE A 13 -16.32 2.44 -9.50
N ALA A 14 -17.59 2.85 -9.56
CA ALA A 14 -18.49 2.87 -8.41
C ALA A 14 -18.66 1.48 -7.76
N ARG A 15 -18.69 0.42 -8.57
CA ARG A 15 -18.72 -0.96 -8.05
C ARG A 15 -17.42 -1.34 -7.34
N ALA A 16 -16.27 -0.89 -7.81
CA ALA A 16 -14.99 -1.13 -7.16
C ALA A 16 -14.93 -0.39 -5.81
N ASP A 17 -15.40 0.87 -5.75
CA ASP A 17 -15.49 1.63 -4.50
C ASP A 17 -16.43 0.95 -3.49
N GLN A 18 -17.60 0.48 -3.97
CA GLN A 18 -18.53 -0.26 -3.13
C GLN A 18 -17.88 -1.53 -2.56
N TYR A 19 -17.11 -2.26 -3.36
CA TYR A 19 -16.41 -3.44 -2.89
C TYR A 19 -15.41 -3.13 -1.78
N LEU A 20 -14.62 -2.05 -1.88
CA LEU A 20 -13.70 -1.66 -0.80
C LEU A 20 -14.44 -1.27 0.48
N ARG A 21 -15.56 -0.55 0.35
CA ARG A 21 -16.43 -0.22 1.50
C ARG A 21 -16.99 -1.46 2.17
N ASP A 22 -17.54 -2.39 1.39
CA ASP A 22 -18.14 -3.63 1.89
C ASP A 22 -17.10 -4.54 2.55
N ALA A 23 -15.85 -4.51 2.04
CA ALA A 23 -14.73 -5.24 2.63
C ALA A 23 -14.15 -4.56 3.89
N GLY A 24 -14.67 -3.39 4.30
CA GLY A 24 -14.17 -2.66 5.47
C GLY A 24 -12.77 -2.08 5.27
N VAL A 25 -12.40 -1.71 4.03
CA VAL A 25 -11.11 -1.10 3.73
C VAL A 25 -11.21 0.41 3.87
N TYR A 26 -10.79 0.93 5.03
CA TYR A 26 -10.76 2.35 5.35
C TYR A 26 -9.48 2.70 6.11
N TYR A 27 -9.07 3.97 6.05
CA TYR A 27 -8.00 4.49 6.90
C TYR A 27 -8.57 5.48 7.91
N ARG A 28 -8.02 5.45 9.13
CA ARG A 28 -8.45 6.35 10.21
C ARG A 28 -7.77 7.70 10.05
N VAL A 29 -8.57 8.75 10.06
CA VAL A 29 -8.10 10.13 10.17
C VAL A 29 -8.42 10.62 11.58
N TYR A 30 -7.40 11.06 12.29
CA TYR A 30 -7.55 11.72 13.58
C TYR A 30 -7.54 13.23 13.33
N ASP A 31 -8.71 13.87 13.37
CA ASP A 31 -8.83 15.31 13.28
C ASP A 31 -9.32 15.91 14.61
N LYS A 32 -9.45 17.25 14.67
CA LYS A 32 -9.88 17.96 15.89
C LYS A 32 -11.32 17.65 16.31
N ALA A 33 -12.14 17.05 15.44
CA ALA A 33 -13.52 16.68 15.70
C ALA A 33 -13.67 15.20 16.13
N GLY A 34 -12.62 14.39 16.02
CA GLY A 34 -12.59 13.00 16.49
C GLY A 34 -11.89 12.04 15.52
N ALA A 35 -12.08 10.74 15.76
CA ALA A 35 -11.67 9.71 14.81
C ALA A 35 -12.75 9.60 13.73
N ASN A 36 -12.40 9.97 12.50
CA ASN A 36 -13.25 9.81 11.32
C ASN A 36 -12.66 8.70 10.42
N GLU A 37 -13.53 7.92 9.80
CA GLU A 37 -13.12 6.92 8.80
C GLU A 37 -13.22 7.55 7.40
N ARG A 38 -12.18 7.36 6.59
CA ARG A 38 -12.17 7.79 5.19
C ARG A 38 -11.97 6.60 4.27
N GLU A 39 -12.71 6.62 3.16
CA GLU A 39 -12.59 5.62 2.09
C GLU A 39 -11.14 5.53 1.63
N TRP A 40 -10.66 4.29 1.46
CA TRP A 40 -9.32 4.06 0.94
C TRP A 40 -9.25 4.48 -0.53
N PRO A 41 -8.29 5.33 -0.93
CA PRO A 41 -8.18 5.76 -2.31
C PRO A 41 -7.78 4.58 -3.21
N LEU A 42 -8.68 4.15 -4.09
CA LEU A 42 -8.42 3.11 -5.09
C LEU A 42 -7.97 3.74 -6.41
N ALA A 43 -6.85 3.26 -6.96
CA ALA A 43 -6.52 3.49 -8.36
C ALA A 43 -7.33 2.52 -9.24
N HIS A 44 -8.38 3.02 -9.90
CA HIS A 44 -9.23 2.17 -10.75
C HIS A 44 -8.54 1.67 -12.02
N VAL A 45 -7.46 2.33 -12.42
CA VAL A 45 -6.62 1.91 -13.56
C VAL A 45 -5.30 1.43 -12.98
N PRO A 46 -4.87 0.18 -13.27
CA PRO A 46 -3.62 -0.33 -12.77
C PRO A 46 -2.44 0.43 -13.38
N VAL A 47 -1.40 0.63 -12.58
CA VAL A 47 -0.10 1.05 -13.09
C VAL A 47 0.58 -0.17 -13.70
N LEU A 48 0.97 -0.06 -14.97
CA LEU A 48 1.73 -1.11 -15.65
C LEU A 48 3.21 -0.93 -15.34
N ILE A 49 3.83 -2.01 -14.88
CA ILE A 49 5.27 -2.09 -14.59
C ILE A 49 5.81 -3.25 -15.42
N GLU A 50 6.98 -3.07 -16.03
CA GLU A 50 7.62 -4.11 -16.82
C GLU A 50 8.08 -5.26 -15.90
N GLU A 51 8.09 -6.49 -16.41
CA GLU A 51 8.35 -7.68 -15.60
C GLU A 51 9.75 -7.68 -14.98
N SER A 52 10.78 -7.34 -15.75
CA SER A 52 12.15 -7.28 -15.24
C SER A 52 12.33 -6.15 -14.22
N GLU A 53 11.67 -5.00 -14.41
CA GLU A 53 11.61 -3.93 -13.42
C GLU A 53 10.95 -4.40 -12.12
N TRP A 54 9.79 -5.06 -12.21
CA TRP A 54 9.09 -5.59 -11.04
C TRP A 54 9.93 -6.64 -10.30
N ALA A 55 10.61 -7.53 -11.02
CA ALA A 55 11.49 -8.54 -10.45
C ALA A 55 12.64 -7.90 -9.65
N ALA A 56 13.27 -6.86 -10.20
CA ALA A 56 14.35 -6.13 -9.50
C ALA A 56 13.83 -5.40 -8.26
N ILE A 57 12.70 -4.68 -8.37
CA ILE A 57 12.11 -3.93 -7.25
C ILE A 57 11.72 -4.87 -6.10
N SER A 58 11.01 -5.96 -6.42
CA SER A 58 10.53 -6.92 -5.43
C SER A 58 11.67 -7.61 -4.68
N ALA A 59 12.70 -8.08 -5.39
CA ALA A 59 13.88 -8.67 -4.77
C ALA A 59 14.58 -7.68 -3.82
N GLY A 60 14.77 -6.44 -4.25
CA GLY A 60 15.36 -5.40 -3.41
C GLY A 60 14.49 -5.01 -2.22
N LEU A 61 13.16 -5.11 -2.33
CA LEU A 61 12.24 -4.83 -1.24
C LEU A 61 12.32 -5.89 -0.15
N VAL A 62 12.36 -7.17 -0.53
CA VAL A 62 12.53 -8.29 0.41
C VAL A 62 13.85 -8.16 1.16
N GLN A 63 14.96 -7.96 0.44
CA GLN A 63 16.28 -7.79 1.06
C GLN A 63 16.29 -6.67 2.13
N ARG A 64 15.65 -5.53 1.84
CA ARG A 64 15.60 -4.40 2.78
C ARG A 64 14.69 -4.66 3.96
N ALA A 65 13.58 -5.38 3.77
CA ALA A 65 12.73 -5.81 4.87
C ALA A 65 13.50 -6.72 5.83
N ASP A 66 14.24 -7.71 5.30
CA ASP A 66 15.06 -8.61 6.11
C ASP A 66 16.17 -7.84 6.85
N LEU A 67 16.86 -6.93 6.16
CA LEU A 67 17.88 -6.08 6.78
C LEU A 67 17.29 -5.23 7.92
N PHE A 68 16.12 -4.62 7.71
CA PHE A 68 15.47 -3.81 8.73
C PHE A 68 14.99 -4.64 9.92
N GLU A 69 14.49 -5.86 9.71
CA GLU A 69 14.12 -6.78 10.79
C GLU A 69 15.34 -7.06 11.68
N GLU A 70 16.47 -7.46 11.10
CA GLU A 70 17.70 -7.73 11.84
C GLU A 70 18.26 -6.48 12.53
N THR A 71 18.15 -5.32 11.87
CA THR A 71 18.60 -4.05 12.44
C THR A 71 17.77 -3.66 13.66
N ILE A 72 16.44 -3.76 13.56
CA ILE A 72 15.51 -3.47 14.66
C ILE A 72 15.73 -4.47 15.80
N ALA A 73 15.90 -5.76 15.49
CA ALA A 73 16.20 -6.78 16.48
C ALA A 73 17.52 -6.53 17.23
N ASP A 74 18.56 -6.05 16.54
CA ASP A 74 19.81 -5.66 17.20
C ASP A 74 19.61 -4.42 18.08
N ILE A 75 19.01 -3.34 17.56
CA ILE A 75 18.82 -2.07 18.29
C ILE A 75 18.01 -2.27 19.58
N TYR A 76 16.92 -3.05 19.51
CA TYR A 76 16.08 -3.33 20.68
C TYR A 76 16.57 -4.53 21.51
N GLY A 77 17.65 -5.19 21.07
CA GLY A 77 18.24 -6.33 21.75
C GLY A 77 19.68 -6.04 22.16
N PRO A 78 20.68 -6.77 21.61
CA PRO A 78 22.08 -6.66 22.03
C PRO A 78 22.75 -5.29 21.79
N ASN A 79 22.18 -4.47 20.91
CA ASN A 79 22.65 -3.12 20.57
C ASN A 79 24.11 -3.06 20.10
N ARG A 80 24.56 -4.10 19.37
CA ARG A 80 25.96 -4.24 18.92
C ARG A 80 26.29 -3.27 17.81
N LEU A 81 25.34 -2.95 16.94
CA LEU A 81 25.55 -1.99 15.85
C LEU A 81 25.86 -0.60 16.41
N VAL A 82 25.19 -0.18 17.48
CA VAL A 82 25.50 1.10 18.16
C VAL A 82 26.80 1.02 18.94
N GLU A 83 27.06 -0.10 19.63
CA GLU A 83 28.31 -0.29 20.39
C GLU A 83 29.55 -0.23 19.48
N LYS A 84 29.46 -0.82 18.28
CA LYS A 84 30.62 -1.07 17.41
C LYS A 84 30.82 -0.05 16.30
N GLY A 85 29.80 0.73 15.92
CA GLY A 85 29.88 1.82 14.95
C GLY A 85 30.39 1.41 13.57
#